data_AF-A0A925KHB2-F1
#
_entry.id   AF-A0A925KHB2-F1
#
_cell.length_a   1.000
_cell.length_b   1.000
_cell.length_c   1.000
_cell.angle_alpha   90.00
_cell.angle_beta   90.00
_cell.angle_gamma   90.00
#
_symmetry.space_group_name_H-M   'P 1'
#
loop_
_entity.id
_entity.type
_entity.pdbx_description
1 polymer ?
#
loop_
_entity_poly.entity_id
_entity_poly.type
_entity_poly.pdbx_seq_one_letter_code
_entity_poly.pdbx_strand_id
1 'polypeptide(L)'
;MKLFVKPLSLACAAAAMGMTACGGGDFVANIGGSASGLNAGQSVTLQNNGRDDTLTVTQNGRFTFGKRLVLGERYNVTIRDQPSSQVCLLSNSSGWVNSDSDDVTDIVLVCFNR
;
A
#
# COMPACT_ATOMS: atom_id res chain seq x y z
N MET A 1 7.28 50.52 -43.91
CA MET A 1 5.98 50.74 -44.59
C MET A 1 5.15 49.48 -44.45
N LYS A 2 3.93 49.64 -43.90
CA LYS A 2 2.68 48.86 -44.10
C LYS A 2 2.81 47.32 -44.03
N LEU A 3 2.46 46.72 -42.89
CA LEU A 3 1.11 46.17 -42.55
C LEU A 3 0.56 45.17 -43.59
N PHE A 4 0.05 44.02 -43.11
CA PHE A 4 -1.36 43.59 -43.19
C PHE A 4 -1.50 42.05 -43.16
N VAL A 5 -1.89 41.56 -41.99
CA VAL A 5 -2.90 40.51 -41.68
C VAL A 5 -3.57 39.80 -42.88
N LYS A 6 -3.60 38.45 -42.85
CA LYS A 6 -4.56 37.56 -43.56
C LYS A 6 -4.35 36.09 -43.13
N PRO A 7 -5.38 35.21 -43.17
CA PRO A 7 -6.64 35.29 -42.45
C PRO A 7 -6.94 34.01 -41.64
N LEU A 8 -7.90 34.19 -40.73
CA LEU A 8 -8.69 33.21 -39.99
C LEU A 8 -9.28 32.08 -40.86
N SER A 9 -9.36 30.87 -40.28
CA SER A 9 -10.30 29.75 -40.54
C SER A 9 -9.71 28.48 -41.17
N LEU A 10 -9.56 27.43 -40.35
CA LEU A 10 -10.12 26.13 -40.68
C LEU A 10 -10.37 25.34 -39.40
N ALA A 11 -11.64 25.07 -39.12
CA ALA A 11 -12.11 24.25 -38.00
C ALA A 11 -11.53 22.83 -38.12
N CYS A 12 -10.80 22.39 -37.10
CA CYS A 12 -10.45 20.98 -36.96
C CYS A 12 -11.69 20.26 -36.41
N ALA A 13 -12.46 19.68 -37.31
CA ALA A 13 -13.59 18.82 -37.00
C ALA A 13 -13.14 17.68 -36.08
N ALA A 14 -13.95 17.40 -35.06
CA ALA A 14 -13.80 16.24 -34.19
C ALA A 14 -13.88 14.96 -35.02
N ALA A 15 -12.80 14.17 -35.01
CA ALA A 15 -12.83 12.76 -35.35
C ALA A 15 -12.22 11.98 -34.19
N ALA A 16 -13.10 11.36 -33.42
CA ALA A 16 -12.76 10.43 -32.35
C ALA A 16 -11.96 9.26 -32.91
N MET A 17 -10.68 9.18 -32.57
CA MET A 17 -9.91 7.94 -32.61
C MET A 17 -9.79 7.46 -31.18
N GLY A 18 -10.71 6.57 -30.81
CA GLY A 18 -10.72 5.92 -29.51
C GLY A 18 -9.47 5.07 -29.35
N MET A 19 -8.62 5.42 -28.39
CA MET A 19 -7.84 4.42 -27.71
C MET A 19 -8.78 3.79 -26.70
N THR A 20 -9.30 2.61 -27.07
CA THR A 20 -10.03 1.73 -26.18
C THR A 20 -9.18 1.52 -24.94
N ALA A 21 -9.61 2.11 -23.82
CA ALA A 21 -9.08 1.79 -22.51
C ALA A 21 -9.23 0.29 -22.31
N CYS A 22 -8.15 -0.47 -22.49
CA CYS A 22 -8.06 -1.79 -21.89
C CYS A 22 -8.18 -1.53 -20.40
N GLY A 23 -9.21 -2.08 -19.75
CA GLY A 23 -9.66 -1.73 -18.40
C GLY A 23 -8.49 -1.51 -17.43
N GLY A 24 -8.16 -0.25 -17.19
CA GLY A 24 -7.22 0.17 -16.14
C GLY A 24 -7.93 0.12 -14.82
N GLY A 25 -8.18 -1.08 -14.30
CA GLY A 25 -8.43 -1.24 -12.88
C GLY A 25 -7.11 -1.00 -12.16
N ASP A 26 -7.07 -0.04 -11.24
CA ASP A 26 -5.95 0.07 -10.32
C ASP A 26 -5.90 -1.25 -9.52
N PHE A 27 -5.01 -2.16 -9.91
CA PHE A 27 -4.76 -3.39 -9.15
C PHE A 27 -4.06 -2.98 -7.87
N VAL A 28 -4.83 -2.87 -6.80
CA VAL A 28 -4.36 -2.50 -5.46
C VAL A 28 -4.56 -3.65 -4.49
N ALA A 29 -3.60 -3.88 -3.61
CA ALA A 29 -3.65 -4.89 -2.57
C ALA A 29 -3.60 -4.25 -1.19
N ASN A 30 -4.36 -4.80 -0.25
CA ASN A 30 -4.19 -4.51 1.17
C ASN A 30 -2.98 -5.27 1.69
N ILE A 31 -2.23 -4.65 2.60
CA ILE A 31 -1.11 -5.28 3.29
C ILE A 31 -1.52 -5.58 4.72
N GLY A 32 -1.33 -6.81 5.18
CA GLY A 32 -1.82 -7.24 6.47
C GLY A 32 -1.33 -8.62 6.86
N GLY A 33 -1.81 -9.08 8.00
CA GLY A 33 -1.30 -10.29 8.64
C GLY A 33 -2.07 -10.70 9.87
N SER A 34 -1.44 -11.55 10.68
CA SER A 34 -1.97 -12.00 11.97
C SER A 34 -0.95 -11.78 13.10
N ALA A 35 -1.45 -11.29 14.23
CA ALA A 35 -0.72 -11.06 15.45
C ALA A 35 -1.06 -12.10 16.52
N SER A 36 -0.05 -12.59 17.22
CA SER A 36 -0.18 -13.56 18.30
C SER A 36 0.82 -13.29 19.44
N GLY A 37 0.48 -13.71 20.64
CA GLY A 37 1.35 -13.59 21.82
C GLY A 37 1.45 -12.18 22.42
N LEU A 38 0.72 -11.19 21.90
CA LEU A 38 0.68 -9.85 22.48
C LEU A 38 -0.16 -9.87 23.77
N ASN A 39 0.42 -9.39 24.86
CA ASN A 39 -0.25 -9.32 26.17
C ASN A 39 -1.33 -8.24 26.17
N ALA A 40 -2.38 -8.44 26.97
CA ALA A 40 -3.43 -7.45 27.15
C ALA A 40 -2.85 -6.13 27.70
N GLY A 41 -3.26 -5.00 27.11
CA GLY A 41 -2.78 -3.67 27.49
C GLY A 41 -1.37 -3.32 26.99
N GLN A 42 -0.75 -4.18 26.18
CA GLN A 42 0.46 -3.85 25.42
C GLN A 42 0.11 -3.44 23.99
N SER A 43 1.05 -2.78 23.32
CA SER A 43 0.94 -2.44 21.91
C SER A 43 2.29 -2.57 21.21
N VAL A 44 2.22 -2.82 19.92
CA VAL A 44 3.36 -2.86 19.00
C VAL A 44 3.01 -2.00 17.79
N THR A 45 3.93 -1.12 17.39
CA THR A 45 3.74 -0.29 16.21
C THR A 45 4.53 -0.86 15.05
N LEU A 46 3.81 -1.24 14.00
CA LEU A 46 4.35 -1.69 12.74
C LEU A 46 4.44 -0.52 11.75
N GLN A 47 5.34 -0.66 10.79
CA GLN A 47 5.59 0.32 9.76
C GLN A 47 5.85 -0.38 8.42
N ASN A 48 5.13 0.00 7.37
CA ASN A 48 5.32 -0.49 6.02
C ASN A 48 5.95 0.59 5.14
N ASN A 49 7.04 0.27 4.43
CA ASN A 49 7.68 1.16 3.45
C ASN A 49 8.06 2.58 3.96
N GLY A 50 8.28 2.75 5.27
CA GLY A 50 8.68 4.03 5.88
C GLY A 50 7.56 4.74 6.63
N ARG A 51 7.71 6.04 6.93
CA ARG A 51 6.95 6.73 8.00
C ARG A 51 5.47 6.98 7.75
N ASP A 52 5.04 6.90 6.50
CA ASP A 52 3.70 7.33 6.10
C ASP A 52 2.64 6.22 6.19
N ASP A 53 3.06 4.96 6.41
CA ASP A 53 2.16 3.82 6.57
C ASP A 53 2.49 3.06 7.86
N THR A 54 1.88 3.51 8.96
CA THR A 54 2.10 2.97 10.31
C THR A 54 0.81 2.43 10.90
N LEU A 55 0.92 1.30 11.60
CA LEU A 55 -0.21 0.62 12.22
C LEU A 55 0.15 0.22 13.66
N THR A 56 -0.66 0.64 14.62
CA THR A 56 -0.53 0.19 16.02
C THR A 56 -1.44 -1.00 16.28
N VAL A 57 -0.86 -2.14 16.60
CA VAL A 57 -1.57 -3.37 16.98
C VAL A 57 -1.66 -3.43 18.50
N THR A 58 -2.89 -3.53 19.01
CA THR A 58 -3.19 -3.53 20.46
C THR A 58 -3.80 -4.84 20.96
N GLN A 59 -4.06 -5.79 20.05
CA GLN A 59 -4.66 -7.08 20.36
C GLN A 59 -4.20 -8.14 19.35
N ASN A 60 -4.29 -9.40 19.76
CA ASN A 60 -4.06 -10.54 18.87
C ASN A 60 -5.18 -10.64 17.81
N GLY A 61 -4.88 -11.26 16.68
CA GLY A 61 -5.80 -11.43 15.56
C GLY A 61 -5.31 -10.76 14.28
N ARG A 62 -6.22 -10.56 13.32
CA ARG A 62 -5.88 -9.98 12.01
C ARG A 62 -5.58 -8.49 12.14
N PHE A 63 -4.57 -8.03 11.41
CA PHE A 63 -4.24 -6.62 11.25
C PHE A 63 -4.08 -6.28 9.77
N THR A 64 -4.39 -5.05 9.39
CA THR A 64 -4.28 -4.56 8.01
C THR A 64 -3.83 -3.11 8.05
N PHE A 65 -2.85 -2.76 7.21
CA PHE A 65 -2.42 -1.38 6.98
C PHE A 65 -3.51 -0.58 6.27
N GLY A 66 -3.56 0.73 6.53
CA GLY A 66 -4.53 1.61 5.90
C GLY A 66 -4.18 1.96 4.45
N LYS A 67 -2.87 1.99 4.13
CA LYS A 67 -2.40 2.26 2.78
C LYS A 67 -2.43 0.98 1.94
N ARG A 68 -3.09 1.05 0.80
CA ARG A 68 -3.03 0.02 -0.24
C ARG A 68 -1.83 0.26 -1.13
N LEU A 69 -1.21 -0.83 -1.60
CA LEU A 69 -0.09 -0.77 -2.54
C LEU A 69 -0.58 -1.20 -3.92
N VAL A 70 -0.07 -0.57 -4.97
CA VAL A 70 -0.39 -0.95 -6.35
C VAL A 70 0.42 -2.17 -6.78
N LEU A 71 -0.05 -2.86 -7.81
CA LEU A 71 0.66 -3.95 -8.45
C LEU A 71 2.11 -3.56 -8.79
N GLY A 72 3.06 -4.42 -8.42
CA GLY A 72 4.48 -4.18 -8.65
C GLY A 72 5.15 -3.26 -7.61
N GLU A 73 4.42 -2.74 -6.63
CA GLU A 73 5.06 -2.12 -5.46
C GLU A 73 5.58 -3.20 -4.49
N ARG A 74 6.70 -2.89 -3.87
CA ARG A 74 7.28 -3.69 -2.79
C ARG A 74 6.62 -3.29 -1.48
N TYR A 75 6.31 -4.25 -0.62
CA TYR A 75 6.04 -4.00 0.80
C TYR A 75 7.26 -4.38 1.65
N ASN A 76 7.47 -3.64 2.73
CA ASN A 76 8.51 -3.90 3.71
C ASN A 76 8.02 -3.46 5.09
N VAL A 77 7.45 -4.41 5.82
CA VAL A 77 6.93 -4.26 7.16
C VAL A 77 8.06 -4.46 8.17
N THR A 78 8.18 -3.49 9.06
CA THR A 78 9.16 -3.44 10.15
C THR A 78 8.45 -3.12 11.45
N ILE A 79 9.06 -3.54 12.58
CA ILE A 79 8.58 -3.12 13.90
C ILE A 79 9.27 -1.79 14.21
N ARG A 80 8.45 -0.75 14.38
CA ARG A 80 8.92 0.59 14.74
C ARG A 80 9.07 0.71 16.25
N ASP A 81 8.04 0.32 17.00
CA ASP A 81 8.03 0.40 18.46
C ASP A 81 7.63 -0.96 19.05
N GLN A 82 8.51 -1.53 19.88
CA GLN A 82 8.29 -2.78 20.60
C GLN A 82 7.45 -2.53 21.87
N PRO A 83 6.67 -3.51 22.33
CA PRO A 83 6.05 -3.45 23.65
C PRO A 83 7.10 -3.29 24.76
N SER A 84 6.69 -2.74 25.91
CA SER A 84 7.63 -2.49 27.01
C SER A 84 8.10 -3.78 27.69
N SER A 85 7.22 -4.77 27.80
CA SER A 85 7.47 -6.05 28.48
C SER A 85 7.63 -7.26 27.55
N GLN A 86 7.60 -7.05 26.23
CA GLN A 86 7.66 -8.13 25.24
C GLN A 86 8.63 -7.82 24.10
N VAL A 87 9.00 -8.85 23.36
CA VAL A 87 9.70 -8.74 22.07
C VAL A 87 8.84 -9.41 21.02
N CYS A 88 8.52 -8.67 19.97
CA CYS A 88 7.81 -9.16 18.81
C CYS A 88 8.78 -9.39 17.64
N LEU A 89 8.50 -10.43 16.86
CA LEU A 89 9.22 -10.81 15.65
C LEU A 89 8.24 -10.86 14.48
N LEU A 90 8.73 -10.51 13.30
CA LEU A 90 7.97 -10.56 12.05
C LEU A 90 8.49 -11.69 11.16
N SER A 91 7.58 -12.31 10.40
CA SER A 91 7.88 -13.23 9.31
C SER A 91 7.00 -12.88 8.09
N ASN A 92 7.48 -13.22 6.89
CA ASN A 92 6.89 -12.81 5.61
C ASN A 92 6.71 -11.29 5.47
N SER A 93 7.54 -10.50 6.14
CA SER A 93 7.34 -9.06 6.27
C SER A 93 7.81 -8.23 5.07
N SER A 94 8.32 -8.86 4.01
CA SER A 94 8.68 -8.15 2.79
C SER A 94 8.42 -8.99 1.56
N GLY A 95 8.00 -8.34 0.47
CA GLY A 95 7.68 -8.99 -0.78
C GLY A 95 7.15 -7.98 -1.80
N TRP A 96 6.59 -8.49 -2.90
CA TRP A 96 6.00 -7.67 -3.96
C TRP A 96 4.51 -7.94 -4.03
N VAL A 97 3.72 -6.90 -4.33
CA VAL A 97 2.33 -7.09 -4.76
C VAL A 97 2.36 -7.72 -6.14
N ASN A 98 1.85 -8.95 -6.26
CA ASN A 98 1.77 -9.71 -7.50
C ASN A 98 0.43 -9.49 -8.23
N SER A 99 0.39 -9.87 -9.51
CA SER A 99 -0.72 -9.61 -10.43
C SER A 99 -1.97 -10.42 -10.20
N ASP A 100 -1.98 -11.27 -9.17
CA ASP A 100 -3.11 -12.15 -8.85
C ASP A 100 -4.25 -11.42 -8.11
N SER A 101 -4.13 -10.09 -7.92
CA SER A 101 -5.14 -9.24 -7.25
C SER A 101 -5.48 -9.63 -5.81
N ASP A 102 -4.67 -10.50 -5.21
CA ASP A 102 -4.85 -10.97 -3.85
C ASP A 102 -4.20 -10.00 -2.85
N ASP A 103 -4.90 -9.77 -1.74
CA ASP A 103 -4.36 -9.05 -0.59
C ASP A 103 -3.20 -9.82 0.03
N VAL A 104 -2.14 -9.10 0.42
CA VAL A 104 -1.06 -9.67 1.23
C VAL A 104 -1.58 -9.81 2.65
N THR A 105 -1.87 -11.04 3.08
CA THR A 105 -2.46 -11.33 4.40
C THR A 105 -1.68 -12.37 5.21
N ASP A 106 -0.50 -12.76 4.75
CA ASP A 106 0.34 -13.83 5.27
C ASP A 106 1.49 -13.33 6.16
N ILE A 107 1.51 -12.04 6.50
CA ILE A 107 2.48 -11.47 7.44
C ILE A 107 2.19 -12.02 8.83
N VAL A 108 3.20 -12.55 9.50
CA VAL A 108 3.06 -13.12 10.84
C VAL A 108 3.81 -12.26 11.85
N LEU A 109 3.12 -11.84 12.89
CA LEU A 109 3.67 -11.14 14.05
C LEU A 109 3.53 -12.02 15.29
N VAL A 110 4.65 -12.39 15.90
CA VAL A 110 4.67 -13.20 17.12
C VAL A 110 5.40 -12.46 18.21
N CYS A 111 4.77 -12.29 19.37
CA CYS A 111 5.33 -11.64 20.54
C CYS A 111 5.59 -12.64 21.66
N PHE A 112 6.70 -12.43 22.37
CA PHE A 112 7.14 -13.24 23.50
C PHE A 112 7.47 -12.34 24.69
N ASN A 113 7.24 -12.82 25.91
CA ASN A 113 7.70 -12.12 27.10
C ASN A 113 9.23 -12.07 27.12
N ARG A 114 9.78 -10.96 27.59
CA ARG A 114 11.22 -10.86 27.86
C ARG A 114 11.64 -11.72 29.06
#